data_AF-A0A0Q3I0F0-F1
#
_entry.id   AF-A0A0Q3I0F0-F1
#
_cell.length_a   1.000
_cell.length_b   1.000
_cell.length_c   1.000
_cell.angle_alpha   90.00
_cell.angle_beta   90.00
_cell.angle_gamma   90.00
#
_symmetry.space_group_name_H-M   'P 1'
#
loop_
_entity.id
_entity.type
_entity.pdbx_description
1 polymer ?
#
loop_
_entity_poly.entity_id
_entity_poly.type
_entity_poly.pdbx_seq_one_letter_code
_entity_poly.pdbx_strand_id
1 'polypeptide(L)'
;MHWAVPILCIIQVPTAWAIQRTHMAHGFLKPAPIDLLLHQVHAWSGWLILLMALLQLAMRLVRGKPVPLVGASHLEARVASAAHMALYSLLIALPVTGTIAMYLSFRIAPLHRLLSWLLLALVVVHIVAALWHHLYRRDDVLRRMIKG
;
A
#
# COMPACT_ATOMS: atom_id res chain seq x y z
N MET A 1 11.00 -9.45 3.16
CA MET A 1 10.69 -8.10 2.58
C MET A 1 9.19 -7.82 2.52
N HIS A 2 8.36 -8.79 2.14
CA HIS A 2 6.91 -8.62 1.92
C HIS A 2 6.18 -7.93 3.09
N TRP A 3 6.45 -8.34 4.34
CA TRP A 3 5.77 -7.83 5.54
C TRP A 3 6.07 -6.37 5.91
N ALA A 4 7.15 -5.79 5.40
CA ALA A 4 7.50 -4.40 5.71
C ALA A 4 6.48 -3.41 5.11
N VAL A 5 6.04 -3.64 3.86
CA VAL A 5 5.09 -2.76 3.19
C VAL A 5 3.74 -2.65 3.90
N PRO A 6 3.02 -3.73 4.26
CA PRO A 6 1.74 -3.60 4.95
C PRO A 6 1.89 -2.92 6.33
N ILE A 7 3.01 -3.13 7.04
CA ILE A 7 3.29 -2.41 8.29
C ILE A 7 3.44 -0.90 8.04
N LEU A 8 4.20 -0.52 7.02
CA LEU A 8 4.33 0.89 6.63
C LEU A 8 2.97 1.47 6.18
N CYS A 9 2.15 0.71 5.46
CA CYS A 9 0.79 1.13 5.08
C CYS A 9 -0.12 1.37 6.30
N ILE A 10 0.03 0.60 7.38
CA ILE A 10 -0.71 0.86 8.63
C ILE A 10 -0.30 2.20 9.24
N ILE A 11 1.00 2.53 9.22
CA ILE A 11 1.53 3.83 9.70
C ILE A 11 1.03 4.99 8.83
N GLN A 12 0.80 4.76 7.54
CA GLN A 12 0.29 5.78 6.61
C GLN A 12 -1.12 6.27 6.97
N VAL A 13 -1.98 5.41 7.53
CA VAL A 13 -3.38 5.76 7.85
C VAL A 13 -3.49 6.91 8.88
N PRO A 14 -2.90 6.82 10.08
CA PRO A 14 -2.97 7.91 11.05
C PRO A 14 -2.19 9.15 10.61
N THR A 15 -1.08 8.98 9.87
CA THR A 15 -0.22 10.09 9.44
C THR A 15 -0.83 10.90 8.29
N ALA A 16 -1.69 10.30 7.45
CA ALA A 16 -2.39 11.00 6.37
C ALA A 16 -3.25 12.18 6.85
N TRP A 17 -3.84 12.09 8.05
CA TRP A 17 -4.62 13.17 8.63
C TRP A 17 -3.77 14.41 8.98
N ALA A 18 -2.48 14.21 9.28
CA ALA A 18 -1.56 15.31 9.55
C ALA A 18 -1.24 16.13 8.28
N ILE A 19 -1.23 15.49 7.10
CA ILE A 19 -1.09 16.21 5.81
C ILE A 19 -2.22 17.24 5.67
N GLN A 20 -3.46 16.86 5.97
CA GLN A 20 -4.57 17.80 5.91
C GLN A 20 -4.46 18.92 6.94
N ARG A 21 -4.12 18.61 8.20
CA ARG A 21 -3.99 19.64 9.25
C ARG A 21 -2.89 20.65 8.95
N THR A 22 -1.74 20.17 8.47
CA THR A 22 -0.61 21.06 8.09
C THR A 22 -0.93 21.97 6.92
N HIS A 23 -1.71 21.51 5.93
CA HIS A 23 -2.08 22.32 4.76
C HIS A 23 -3.32 23.20 4.96
N MET A 24 -4.17 22.89 5.94
CA MET A 24 -5.34 23.72 6.26
C MET A 24 -4.98 24.84 7.24
N ALA A 25 -3.83 24.76 7.90
CA ALA A 25 -3.29 25.82 8.74
C ALA A 25 -2.85 27.02 7.87
N HIS A 26 -3.66 28.06 7.82
CA HIS A 26 -3.40 29.30 7.08
C HIS A 26 -3.37 30.51 8.02
N GLY A 27 -2.72 31.59 7.58
CA GLY A 27 -2.62 32.83 8.33
C GLY A 27 -1.69 32.71 9.54
N PHE A 28 -2.17 33.12 10.72
CA PHE A 28 -1.38 33.11 11.96
C PHE A 28 -1.38 31.75 12.68
N LEU A 29 -2.17 30.77 12.21
CA LEU A 29 -2.21 29.44 12.79
C LEU A 29 -1.03 28.62 12.28
N LYS A 30 -0.08 28.31 13.17
CA LYS A 30 1.02 27.39 12.88
C LYS A 30 0.57 25.95 13.19
N PRO A 31 0.90 24.95 12.33
CA PRO A 31 0.66 23.56 12.66
C PRO A 31 1.35 23.15 13.96
N ALA A 32 0.73 22.23 14.70
CA ALA A 32 1.36 21.67 15.89
C ALA A 32 2.67 20.93 15.52
N PRO A 33 3.72 20.94 16.38
CA PRO A 33 4.97 20.23 16.10
C PRO A 33 4.78 18.74 15.77
N ILE A 34 3.81 18.09 16.43
CA ILE A 34 3.46 16.69 16.14
C ILE A 34 2.90 16.51 14.73
N ASP A 35 2.15 17.47 14.20
CA ASP A 35 1.62 17.41 12.84
C ASP A 35 2.72 17.55 11.79
N LEU A 36 3.74 18.36 12.07
CA LEU A 36 4.94 18.45 11.23
C LEU A 36 5.71 17.13 11.23
N LEU A 37 5.90 16.51 12.40
CA LEU A 37 6.54 15.19 12.49
C LEU A 37 5.75 14.14 11.71
N LEU A 38 4.43 14.05 11.94
CA LEU A 38 3.57 13.08 11.26
C LEU A 38 3.50 13.30 9.75
N HIS A 39 3.54 14.56 9.29
CA HIS A 39 3.68 14.90 7.88
C HIS A 39 4.99 14.33 7.32
N GLN A 40 6.12 14.57 7.99
CA GLN A 40 7.42 14.04 7.55
C GLN A 40 7.42 12.51 7.53
N VAL A 41 6.86 11.88 8.57
CA VAL A 41 6.72 10.41 8.62
C VAL A 41 5.89 9.92 7.43
N HIS A 42 4.76 10.56 7.11
CA HIS A 42 3.93 10.21 5.96
C HIS A 42 4.73 10.29 4.65
N ALA A 43 5.42 11.41 4.42
CA ALA A 43 6.21 11.62 3.21
C ALA A 43 7.34 10.58 3.09
N TRP A 44 8.24 10.51 4.07
CA TRP A 44 9.40 9.63 4.00
C TRP A 44 9.04 8.15 3.95
N SER A 45 8.05 7.71 4.73
CA SER A 45 7.61 6.31 4.65
C SER A 45 6.85 6.00 3.36
N GLY A 46 6.20 6.98 2.72
CA GLY A 46 5.61 6.82 1.39
C GLY A 46 6.65 6.58 0.30
N TRP A 47 7.76 7.32 0.32
CA TRP A 47 8.90 7.08 -0.57
C TRP A 47 9.58 5.74 -0.30
N LEU A 48 9.69 5.33 0.96
CA LEU A 48 10.20 4.01 1.32
C LEU A 48 9.29 2.89 0.79
N ILE A 49 7.96 3.04 0.90
CA ILE A 49 6.99 2.10 0.30
C ILE A 49 7.21 1.99 -1.20
N LEU A 50 7.37 3.12 -1.92
CA LEU A 50 7.63 3.10 -3.37
C LEU A 50 8.89 2.29 -3.69
N LEU A 51 10.00 2.57 -3.00
CA LEU A 51 11.25 1.85 -3.19
C LEU A 51 11.06 0.34 -2.94
N MET A 52 10.42 -0.03 -1.82
CA MET A 52 10.17 -1.44 -1.49
C MET A 52 9.22 -2.11 -2.49
N ALA A 53 8.20 -1.41 -2.98
CA ALA A 53 7.27 -1.92 -3.98
C ALA A 53 7.98 -2.19 -5.32
N LEU A 54 8.84 -1.27 -5.77
CA LEU A 54 9.64 -1.43 -6.98
C LEU A 54 10.63 -2.59 -6.84
N LEU A 55 11.33 -2.69 -5.70
CA LEU A 55 12.22 -3.80 -5.42
C LEU A 55 11.47 -5.14 -5.41
N GLN A 56 10.31 -5.22 -4.76
CA GLN A 56 9.49 -6.43 -4.77
C GLN A 56 9.00 -6.80 -6.17
N LEU A 57 8.59 -5.82 -6.97
CA LEU A 57 8.19 -6.06 -8.36
C LEU A 57 9.37 -6.56 -9.19
N ALA A 58 10.54 -5.93 -9.09
CA ALA A 58 11.75 -6.38 -9.77
C ALA A 58 12.11 -7.82 -9.38
N MET A 59 12.08 -8.13 -8.09
CA MET A 59 12.34 -9.49 -7.59
C MET A 59 11.32 -10.51 -8.11
N ARG A 60 10.06 -10.12 -8.24
CA ARG A 60 9.00 -10.95 -8.83
C ARG A 60 9.20 -11.17 -10.33
N LEU A 61 9.71 -10.18 -11.05
CA LEU A 61 10.03 -10.30 -12.48
C LEU A 61 11.26 -11.18 -12.71
N VAL A 62 12.27 -11.10 -11.85
CA VAL A 62 13.50 -11.92 -11.94
C VAL A 62 13.26 -13.37 -11.50
N ARG A 63 12.55 -13.59 -10.39
CA ARG A 63 12.34 -14.93 -9.80
C ARG A 63 11.09 -15.66 -10.33
N GLY A 64 10.23 -14.95 -11.06
CA GLY A 64 8.95 -15.48 -11.53
C GLY A 64 7.87 -15.59 -10.45
N LYS A 65 6.68 -16.06 -10.86
CA LYS A 65 5.55 -16.29 -9.94
C LYS A 65 5.71 -17.65 -9.23
N PRO A 66 5.39 -17.76 -7.93
CA PRO A 66 5.37 -19.05 -7.25
C PRO A 66 4.45 -20.06 -7.94
N VAL A 67 4.82 -21.35 -7.90
CA VAL A 67 3.98 -22.44 -8.43
C VAL A 67 2.60 -22.41 -7.77
N PRO A 68 1.49 -22.46 -8.54
CA PRO A 68 0.15 -22.49 -7.99
C PRO A 68 -0.03 -23.61 -6.95
N LEU A 69 -0.91 -23.39 -5.98
CA LEU A 69 -1.23 -24.42 -4.99
C LEU A 69 -1.90 -25.61 -5.67
N VAL A 70 -1.63 -26.81 -5.15
CA VAL A 70 -2.27 -28.05 -5.62
C VAL A 70 -3.79 -27.91 -5.41
N GLY A 71 -4.56 -28.06 -6.48
CA GLY A 71 -6.02 -27.88 -6.46
C GLY A 71 -6.52 -26.44 -6.59
N ALA A 72 -5.65 -25.46 -6.89
CA ALA A 72 -6.08 -24.10 -7.24
C ALA A 72 -6.71 -24.06 -8.65
N SER A 73 -7.89 -23.46 -8.77
CA SER A 73 -8.54 -23.31 -10.07
C SER A 73 -7.87 -22.19 -10.90
N HIS A 74 -8.02 -22.25 -12.22
CA HIS A 74 -7.51 -21.19 -13.11
C HIS A 74 -8.11 -19.81 -12.80
N LEU A 75 -9.37 -19.78 -12.35
CA LEU A 75 -10.04 -18.54 -11.96
C LEU A 75 -9.40 -17.94 -10.70
N GLU A 76 -9.14 -18.77 -9.68
CA GLU A 76 -8.46 -18.34 -8.46
C GLU A 76 -7.06 -17.77 -8.76
N ALA A 77 -6.30 -18.43 -9.64
CA ALA A 77 -4.99 -17.95 -10.05
C ALA A 77 -5.06 -16.60 -10.80
N ARG A 78 -6.07 -16.42 -11.67
CA ARG A 78 -6.30 -15.16 -12.39
C ARG A 78 -6.71 -14.03 -11.45
N VAL A 79 -7.65 -14.28 -10.55
CA VAL A 79 -8.11 -13.30 -9.54
C VAL A 79 -6.95 -12.91 -8.63
N ALA A 80 -6.18 -13.88 -8.14
CA ALA A 80 -4.99 -13.60 -7.34
C ALA A 80 -3.97 -12.77 -8.12
N SER A 81 -3.71 -13.08 -9.40
CA SER A 81 -2.79 -12.29 -10.22
C SER A 81 -3.31 -10.86 -10.43
N ALA A 82 -4.60 -10.69 -10.69
CA ALA A 82 -5.23 -9.37 -10.86
C ALA A 82 -5.16 -8.54 -9.58
N ALA A 83 -5.46 -9.14 -8.42
CA ALA A 83 -5.36 -8.47 -7.13
C ALA A 83 -3.93 -7.99 -6.84
N HIS A 84 -2.92 -8.83 -7.10
CA HIS A 84 -1.52 -8.40 -6.95
C HIS A 84 -1.14 -7.27 -7.91
N MET A 85 -1.59 -7.32 -9.17
CA MET A 85 -1.33 -6.23 -10.12
C MET A 85 -1.98 -4.92 -9.65
N ALA A 86 -3.23 -4.97 -9.19
CA ALA A 86 -3.91 -3.81 -8.63
C ALA A 86 -3.17 -3.24 -7.40
N LEU A 87 -2.72 -4.10 -6.48
CA LEU A 87 -1.93 -3.70 -5.33
C LEU A 87 -0.61 -3.03 -5.73
N TYR A 88 0.16 -3.60 -6.65
CA TYR A 88 1.40 -2.97 -7.13
C TYR A 88 1.13 -1.61 -7.80
N SER A 89 0.13 -1.54 -8.67
CA SER A 89 -0.23 -0.30 -9.34
C SER A 89 -0.59 0.80 -8.34
N LEU A 90 -1.39 0.48 -7.32
CA LEU A 90 -1.78 1.44 -6.29
C LEU A 90 -0.59 1.84 -5.39
N LEU A 91 0.24 0.87 -4.97
CA LEU A 91 1.43 1.14 -4.14
C LEU A 91 2.48 2.00 -4.85
N ILE A 92 2.51 1.98 -6.19
CA ILE A 92 3.39 2.85 -6.99
C ILE A 92 2.70 4.20 -7.26
N ALA A 93 1.43 4.19 -7.66
CA ALA A 93 0.70 5.41 -8.02
C ALA A 93 0.51 6.36 -6.82
N LEU A 94 0.36 5.83 -5.60
CA LEU A 94 0.10 6.64 -4.42
C LEU A 94 1.27 7.56 -4.04
N PRO A 95 2.51 7.08 -3.84
CA PRO A 95 3.65 7.95 -3.57
C PRO A 95 3.91 8.96 -4.69
N VAL A 96 3.69 8.57 -5.96
CA VAL A 96 3.84 9.46 -7.12
C VAL A 96 2.80 10.59 -7.08
N THR A 97 1.52 10.25 -6.95
CA THR A 97 0.44 11.24 -6.87
C THR A 97 0.54 12.13 -5.62
N GLY A 98 1.01 11.58 -4.50
CA GLY A 98 1.26 12.35 -3.27
C GLY A 98 2.40 13.35 -3.43
N THR A 99 3.49 12.94 -4.07
CA THR A 99 4.62 13.82 -4.41
C THR A 99 4.17 14.94 -5.35
N ILE A 100 3.41 14.62 -6.39
CA ILE A 100 2.85 15.62 -7.31
C ILE A 100 1.93 16.58 -6.56
N ALA A 101 1.05 16.07 -5.70
CA ALA A 101 0.13 16.89 -4.92
C ALA A 101 0.86 17.88 -3.98
N MET A 102 1.99 17.45 -3.42
CA MET A 102 2.78 18.25 -2.48
C MET A 102 3.64 19.31 -3.16
N TYR A 103 4.35 18.94 -4.23
CA TYR A 103 5.42 19.77 -4.78
C TYR A 103 5.09 20.42 -6.12
N LEU A 104 4.09 19.92 -6.85
CA LEU A 104 3.75 20.40 -8.20
C LEU A 104 2.36 21.03 -8.25
N SER A 105 1.31 20.30 -7.84
CA SER A 105 -0.07 20.79 -7.94
C SER A 105 -1.01 20.11 -6.95
N PHE A 106 -1.50 20.89 -5.98
CA PHE A 106 -2.46 20.42 -4.98
C PHE A 106 -3.81 19.96 -5.59
N ARG A 107 -4.08 20.28 -6.86
CA ARG A 107 -5.27 19.79 -7.60
C ARG A 107 -5.32 18.26 -7.71
N ILE A 108 -4.19 17.58 -7.53
CA ILE A 108 -4.08 16.12 -7.54
C ILE A 108 -4.41 15.49 -6.17
N ALA A 109 -4.47 16.29 -5.10
CA ALA A 109 -4.75 15.78 -3.75
C ALA A 109 -6.07 14.98 -3.63
N PRO A 110 -7.18 15.33 -4.30
CA PRO A 110 -8.40 14.51 -4.29
C PRO A 110 -8.19 13.13 -4.93
N LEU A 111 -7.43 13.06 -6.03
CA LEU A 111 -7.08 11.79 -6.68
C LEU A 111 -6.25 10.92 -5.75
N HIS A 112 -5.20 11.47 -5.14
CA HIS A 112 -4.39 10.73 -4.17
C HIS A 112 -5.26 10.18 -3.02
N ARG A 113 -6.16 10.99 -2.48
CA ARG A 113 -7.09 10.58 -1.41
C ARG A 113 -8.03 9.45 -1.85
N LEU A 114 -8.57 9.52 -3.06
CA LEU A 114 -9.39 8.45 -3.64
C LEU A 114 -8.59 7.15 -3.78
N LEU A 115 -7.38 7.22 -4.35
CA LEU A 115 -6.50 6.06 -4.51
C LEU A 115 -6.15 5.43 -3.14
N SER A 116 -6.01 6.23 -2.08
CA SER A 116 -5.70 5.73 -0.73
C SER A 116 -6.85 4.91 -0.17
N TRP A 117 -8.10 5.36 -0.35
CA TRP A 117 -9.28 4.58 0.04
C TRP A 117 -9.41 3.30 -0.77
N LEU A 118 -9.12 3.33 -2.07
CA LEU A 118 -9.10 2.14 -2.92
C LEU A 118 -8.04 1.14 -2.48
N LEU A 119 -6.82 1.60 -2.16
CA LEU A 119 -5.77 0.74 -1.61
C LEU A 119 -6.22 0.13 -0.28
N LEU A 120 -6.78 0.93 0.64
CA LEU A 120 -7.21 0.43 1.94
C LEU A 120 -8.28 -0.66 1.78
N ALA A 121 -9.29 -0.44 0.94
CA ALA A 121 -10.32 -1.43 0.65
C ALA A 121 -9.70 -2.72 0.05
N LEU A 122 -8.81 -2.59 -0.92
CA LEU A 122 -8.16 -3.73 -1.56
C LEU A 122 -7.25 -4.51 -0.59
N VAL A 123 -6.54 -3.82 0.30
CA VAL A 123 -5.72 -4.43 1.35
C VAL A 123 -6.59 -5.20 2.34
N VAL A 124 -7.73 -4.64 2.76
CA VAL A 124 -8.68 -5.35 3.63
C VAL A 124 -9.19 -6.62 2.94
N VAL A 125 -9.63 -6.52 1.68
CA VAL A 125 -10.06 -7.69 0.90
C VAL A 125 -8.94 -8.73 0.77
N HIS A 126 -7.70 -8.29 0.53
CA HIS A 126 -6.54 -9.16 0.42
C HIS A 126 -6.25 -9.91 1.74
N ILE A 127 -6.28 -9.20 2.86
CA ILE A 127 -6.08 -9.80 4.20
C ILE A 127 -7.19 -10.80 4.50
N VAL A 128 -8.45 -10.43 4.26
CA VAL A 128 -9.60 -11.33 4.47
C VAL A 128 -9.48 -12.58 3.59
N ALA A 129 -9.07 -12.43 2.32
CA ALA A 129 -8.84 -13.57 1.44
C ALA A 129 -7.72 -14.47 1.99
N ALA A 130 -6.58 -13.91 2.40
CA ALA A 130 -5.48 -14.69 2.98
C ALA A 130 -5.90 -15.44 4.25
N LEU A 131 -6.72 -14.80 5.11
CA LEU A 131 -7.28 -15.43 6.30
C LEU A 131 -8.32 -16.51 5.95
N TRP A 132 -9.16 -16.30 4.95
CA TRP A 132 -10.11 -17.31 4.46
C TRP A 132 -9.39 -18.56 3.95
N HIS A 133 -8.33 -18.36 3.15
CA HIS A 133 -7.47 -19.42 2.67
C HIS A 133 -6.81 -20.20 3.84
N HIS A 134 -6.36 -19.48 4.87
CA HIS A 134 -5.75 -20.11 6.04
C HIS A 134 -6.74 -20.85 6.95
N LEU A 135 -7.89 -20.26 7.26
CA LEU A 135 -8.83 -20.75 8.27
C LEU A 135 -9.83 -21.76 7.70
N TYR A 136 -10.38 -21.48 6.52
CA TYR A 136 -11.43 -22.31 5.91
C TYR A 136 -10.85 -23.30 4.90
N ARG A 137 -10.06 -22.82 3.93
CA ARG A 137 -9.44 -23.69 2.90
C ARG A 137 -8.26 -24.49 3.44
N ARG A 138 -7.66 -24.05 4.55
CA ARG A 138 -6.51 -24.66 5.24
C ARG A 138 -5.33 -24.96 4.31
N ASP A 139 -5.06 -24.04 3.38
CA ASP A 139 -3.94 -24.17 2.47
C ASP A 139 -2.68 -23.42 2.96
N ASP A 140 -1.59 -23.60 2.20
CA ASP A 140 -0.29 -23.05 2.55
C ASP A 140 -0.07 -21.62 2.04
N VAL A 141 -1.10 -20.88 1.59
CA VAL A 141 -0.93 -19.49 1.09
C VAL A 141 -0.17 -18.64 2.11
N LEU A 142 -0.69 -18.55 3.33
CA LEU A 142 -0.11 -17.70 4.37
C LEU A 142 1.28 -18.19 4.80
N ARG A 143 1.48 -19.51 4.88
CA ARG A 143 2.79 -20.08 5.25
C ARG A 143 3.86 -19.76 4.21
N ARG A 144 3.51 -19.77 2.92
CA ARG A 144 4.43 -19.39 1.83
C ARG A 144 4.82 -17.91 1.90
N MET A 145 3.92 -17.04 2.38
CA MET A 145 4.22 -15.60 2.57
C MET A 145 5.15 -15.31 3.76
N ILE A 146 5.17 -16.18 4.77
CA ILE A 146 6.06 -16.02 5.93
C ILE A 146 7.48 -16.50 5.60
N LYS A 147 7.60 -17.58 4.83
CA LYS A 147 8.88 -18.21 4.51
C LYS A 147 9.63 -17.60 3.31
N GLY A 148 8.95 -16.77 2.50
CA GLY A 148 9.49 -16.13 1.28
C GLY A 148 9.89 -14.67 1.47
#